data_AF-A0A813KD89-F1
#
_entry.id   AF-A0A813KD89-F1
#
_cell.length_a   1.000
_cell.length_b   1.000
_cell.length_c   1.000
_cell.angle_alpha   90.00
_cell.angle_beta   90.00
_cell.angle_gamma   90.00
#
_symmetry.space_group_name_H-M   'P 1'
#
loop_
_entity.id
_entity.type
_entity.pdbx_description
1 polymer ?
#
loop_
_entity_poly.entity_id
_entity_poly.type
_entity_poly.pdbx_seq_one_letter_code
_entity_poly.pdbx_strand_id
1 'polypeptide(L)'
;HRRLSPPVGGERFPLPPTLEPLGSERGQQLFAEARVNSQLVESLLRQDHPAFCAVASAMTVALSEQVGPSDQRRFMDVFQEAPSWPPVLSHYGCGALDGLPGPVKYHLLRHLQYDGSPMSLLAEWFRAQGLDAEAVSAGDVDADTFRSDVLAAFPKGDGPRRCYVVANYS
;
A
#
# COMPACT_ATOMS: atom_id res chain seq x y z
N HIS A 1 -10.19 -4.43 -21.14
CA HIS A 1 -10.94 -4.32 -19.87
C HIS A 1 -12.41 -4.66 -20.09
N ARG A 2 -12.91 -5.81 -19.60
CA ARG A 2 -14.35 -6.04 -19.48
C ARG A 2 -14.88 -5.07 -18.42
N ARG A 3 -15.84 -4.21 -18.75
CA ARG A 3 -16.57 -3.43 -17.75
C ARG A 3 -17.38 -4.42 -16.93
N LEU A 4 -16.89 -4.76 -15.74
CA LEU A 4 -17.68 -5.50 -14.77
C LEU A 4 -18.81 -4.58 -14.32
N SER A 5 -20.05 -4.93 -14.64
CA SER A 5 -21.22 -4.24 -14.10
C SER A 5 -21.26 -4.50 -12.58
N PRO A 6 -21.33 -3.45 -11.73
CA PRO A 6 -21.45 -3.64 -10.29
C PRO A 6 -22.63 -4.56 -9.99
N PRO A 7 -22.52 -5.52 -9.06
CA PRO A 7 -23.63 -6.38 -8.70
C PRO A 7 -24.75 -5.50 -8.12
N VAL A 8 -25.97 -5.72 -8.60
CA VAL A 8 -27.16 -5.02 -8.09
C VAL A 8 -27.46 -5.56 -6.70
N GLY A 9 -27.66 -4.68 -5.71
CA GLY A 9 -28.05 -5.08 -4.35
C GLY A 9 -26.92 -5.20 -3.32
N GLY A 10 -25.70 -4.74 -3.63
CA GLY A 10 -24.58 -4.78 -2.68
C GLY A 10 -23.89 -6.14 -2.58
N GLU A 11 -24.22 -7.07 -3.48
CA GLU A 11 -23.54 -8.35 -3.61
C GLU A 11 -22.07 -8.13 -4.04
N ARG A 12 -21.17 -8.98 -3.54
CA ARG A 12 -19.75 -8.95 -3.95
C ARG A 12 -19.61 -9.65 -5.30
N PHE A 13 -18.66 -9.19 -6.12
CA PHE A 13 -18.31 -9.92 -7.35
C PHE A 13 -17.88 -11.35 -7.00
N PRO A 14 -18.29 -12.36 -7.79
CA PRO A 14 -17.82 -13.71 -7.60
C PRO A 14 -16.30 -13.74 -7.81
N LEU A 15 -15.58 -14.40 -6.91
CA LEU A 15 -14.15 -14.61 -7.06
C LEU A 15 -13.89 -15.58 -8.23
N PRO A 16 -12.84 -15.36 -9.03
CA PRO A 16 -12.34 -16.36 -9.96
C PRO A 16 -12.03 -17.69 -9.24
N PRO A 17 -12.17 -18.85 -9.92
CA PRO A 17 -11.94 -20.16 -9.28
C PRO A 17 -10.50 -20.40 -8.82
N THR A 18 -9.56 -19.56 -9.26
CA THR A 18 -8.15 -19.58 -8.85
C THR A 18 -7.90 -18.83 -7.53
N LEU A 19 -8.88 -18.13 -6.98
CA LEU A 19 -8.76 -17.41 -5.72
C LEU A 19 -9.56 -18.12 -4.63
N GLU A 20 -8.90 -18.44 -3.52
CA GLU A 20 -9.53 -19.02 -2.34
C GLU A 20 -9.99 -17.89 -1.40
N PRO A 21 -11.31 -17.73 -1.14
CA PRO A 21 -11.78 -16.73 -0.20
C PRO A 21 -11.27 -17.02 1.22
N LEU A 22 -10.80 -15.99 1.93
CA LEU A 22 -10.34 -16.16 3.32
C LEU A 22 -11.42 -16.75 4.26
N GLY A 23 -12.71 -16.49 3.97
CA GLY A 23 -13.83 -17.01 4.77
C GLY A 23 -14.21 -18.47 4.49
N SER A 24 -13.58 -19.14 3.53
CA SER A 24 -13.82 -20.57 3.27
C SER A 24 -13.06 -21.44 4.26
N GLU A 25 -13.44 -22.72 4.38
CA GLU A 25 -12.71 -23.67 5.22
C GLU A 25 -11.23 -23.79 4.78
N ARG A 26 -11.00 -23.88 3.47
CA ARG A 26 -9.64 -23.96 2.92
C ARG A 26 -8.86 -22.66 3.14
N GLY A 27 -9.50 -21.49 3.01
CA GLY A 27 -8.89 -20.19 3.28
C GLY A 27 -8.47 -20.04 4.74
N GLN A 28 -9.30 -20.49 5.69
CA GLN A 28 -8.96 -20.49 7.10
C GLN A 28 -7.81 -21.45 7.44
N GLN A 29 -7.77 -22.64 6.81
CA GLN A 29 -6.64 -23.57 6.95
C GLN A 29 -5.34 -22.93 6.46
N LEU A 30 -5.34 -22.34 5.25
CA LEU A 30 -4.18 -21.66 4.69
C LEU A 30 -3.73 -20.47 5.56
N PHE A 31 -4.69 -19.73 6.14
CA PHE A 31 -4.39 -18.62 7.03
C PHE A 31 -3.77 -19.09 8.36
N ALA A 32 -4.26 -20.19 8.93
CA ALA A 32 -3.71 -20.78 10.14
C ALA A 32 -2.30 -21.36 9.94
N GLU A 33 -2.02 -21.87 8.74
CA GLU A 33 -0.68 -22.32 8.34
C GLU A 33 0.27 -21.16 8.06
N ALA A 34 -0.25 -19.98 7.72
CA ALA A 34 0.53 -18.80 7.44
C ALA A 34 1.05 -18.12 8.72
N ARG A 35 2.30 -17.67 8.70
CA ARG A 35 2.86 -16.81 9.77
C ARG A 35 2.40 -15.38 9.54
N VAL A 36 1.19 -15.06 10.00
CA VAL A 36 0.61 -13.73 9.83
C VAL A 36 0.97 -12.83 11.01
N ASN A 37 1.37 -11.60 10.73
CA ASN A 37 1.55 -10.57 11.74
C ASN A 37 0.17 -10.16 12.29
N SER A 38 -0.15 -10.54 13.53
CA SER A 38 -1.44 -10.22 14.16
C SER A 38 -1.68 -8.72 14.26
N GLN A 39 -0.63 -7.93 14.52
CA GLN A 39 -0.72 -6.48 14.60
C GLN A 39 -1.12 -5.86 13.26
N LEU A 40 -0.67 -6.45 12.14
CA LEU A 40 -1.10 -6.04 10.80
C LEU A 40 -2.58 -6.35 10.56
N VAL A 41 -3.05 -7.52 11.00
CA VAL A 41 -4.46 -7.94 10.87
C VAL A 41 -5.37 -7.03 11.70
N GLU A 42 -4.97 -6.70 12.93
CA GLU A 42 -5.70 -5.78 13.80
C GLU A 42 -5.73 -4.34 13.26
N SER A 43 -4.79 -3.98 12.39
CA SER A 43 -4.66 -2.64 11.80
C SER A 43 -5.33 -2.50 10.42
N LEU A 44 -6.03 -3.54 9.93
CA LEU A 44 -6.64 -3.54 8.59
C LEU A 44 -7.63 -2.39 8.41
N LEU A 45 -7.34 -1.49 7.47
CA LEU A 45 -8.22 -0.39 7.11
C LEU A 45 -9.07 -0.73 5.89
N ARG A 46 -10.34 -0.32 5.93
CA ARG A 46 -11.18 -0.21 4.73
C ARG A 46 -10.84 1.09 4.01
N GLN A 47 -10.66 1.06 2.69
CA GLN A 47 -10.47 2.29 1.91
C GLN A 47 -11.69 3.21 2.00
N ASP A 48 -11.46 4.50 2.28
CA ASP A 48 -12.53 5.52 2.41
C ASP A 48 -13.02 6.04 1.05
N HIS A 49 -12.20 5.86 0.01
CA HIS A 49 -12.50 6.29 -1.36
C HIS A 49 -12.09 5.19 -2.36
N PRO A 50 -12.75 5.05 -3.52
CA PRO A 50 -12.37 4.07 -4.55
C PRO A 50 -10.90 4.11 -4.99
N ALA A 51 -10.30 5.30 -4.98
CA ALA A 51 -8.88 5.51 -5.34
C ALA A 51 -7.88 5.25 -4.19
N PHE A 52 -8.36 4.98 -2.97
CA PHE A 52 -7.51 4.94 -1.76
C PHE A 52 -7.04 3.53 -1.39
N CYS A 53 -7.08 2.55 -2.31
CA CYS A 53 -6.57 1.21 -2.01
C CYS A 53 -5.09 1.23 -1.57
N ALA A 54 -4.25 1.98 -2.29
CA ALA A 54 -2.84 2.16 -1.95
C ALA A 54 -2.65 2.91 -0.62
N VAL A 55 -3.46 3.95 -0.37
CA VAL A 55 -3.46 4.74 0.88
C VAL A 55 -3.83 3.86 2.08
N ALA A 56 -4.95 3.14 2.00
CA ALA A 56 -5.40 2.24 3.05
C ALA A 56 -4.37 1.12 3.33
N SER A 57 -3.74 0.58 2.28
CA SER A 57 -2.69 -0.43 2.42
C SER A 57 -1.46 0.12 3.14
N ALA A 58 -0.99 1.31 2.74
CA ALA A 58 0.16 1.96 3.37
C ALA A 58 -0.12 2.31 4.84
N MET A 59 -1.30 2.86 5.11
CA MET A 59 -1.70 3.21 6.48
C MET A 59 -1.94 1.99 7.36
N THR A 60 -2.42 0.87 6.81
CA THR A 60 -2.52 -0.39 7.57
C THR A 60 -1.14 -0.82 8.09
N VAL A 61 -0.10 -0.74 7.25
CA VAL A 61 1.29 -1.01 7.66
C VAL A 61 1.76 -0.01 8.71
N ALA A 62 1.56 1.29 8.48
CA ALA A 62 1.98 2.32 9.43
C ALA A 62 1.32 2.20 10.80
N LEU A 63 -0.01 1.96 10.84
CA LEU A 63 -0.74 1.74 12.09
C LEU A 63 -0.28 0.47 12.81
N SER A 64 0.08 -0.58 12.06
CA SER A 64 0.69 -1.79 12.64
C SER A 64 2.08 -1.54 13.23
N GLU A 65 2.73 -0.44 12.88
CA GLU A 65 3.98 0.04 13.49
C GLU A 65 3.75 1.22 14.45
N GLN A 66 2.48 1.57 14.72
CA GLN A 66 2.07 2.67 15.60
C GLN A 66 2.60 4.04 15.14
N VAL A 67 2.75 4.23 13.82
CA VAL A 67 3.17 5.49 13.19
C VAL A 67 2.12 5.99 12.19
N GLY A 68 2.24 7.25 11.80
CA GLY A 68 1.40 7.86 10.77
C GLY A 68 -0.01 8.26 11.23
N PRO A 69 -0.78 8.91 10.34
CA PRO A 69 -2.15 9.32 10.61
C PRO A 69 -3.09 8.12 10.63
N SER A 70 -4.20 8.24 11.38
CA SER A 70 -5.32 7.29 11.35
C SER A 70 -6.42 7.65 10.35
N ASP A 71 -6.46 8.90 9.89
CA ASP A 71 -7.43 9.39 8.89
C ASP A 71 -6.81 9.36 7.49
N GLN A 72 -7.41 8.62 6.56
CA GLN A 72 -6.90 8.48 5.19
C GLN A 72 -6.84 9.80 4.41
N ARG A 73 -7.65 10.78 4.80
CA ARG A 73 -7.64 12.12 4.19
C ARG A 73 -6.39 12.93 4.55
N ARG A 74 -5.69 12.52 5.61
CA ARG A 74 -4.44 13.11 6.09
C ARG A 74 -3.20 12.40 5.55
N PHE A 75 -3.36 11.45 4.63
CA PHE A 75 -2.26 10.69 4.04
C PHE A 75 -1.13 11.60 3.53
N MET A 76 -1.45 12.72 2.87
CA MET A 76 -0.44 13.64 2.33
C MET A 76 0.15 14.61 3.35
N ASP A 77 -0.40 14.71 4.57
CA ASP A 77 0.10 15.62 5.61
C ASP A 77 1.53 15.26 6.03
N VAL A 78 1.91 13.99 5.89
CA VAL A 78 3.23 13.47 6.26
C VAL A 78 4.39 14.20 5.56
N PHE A 79 4.16 14.70 4.35
CA PHE A 79 5.18 15.43 3.59
C PHE A 79 5.31 16.88 4.05
N GLN A 80 4.28 17.45 4.70
CA GLN A 80 4.38 18.78 5.31
C GLN A 80 5.25 18.75 6.57
N GLU A 81 5.26 17.62 7.26
CA GLU A 81 6.01 17.39 8.50
C GLU A 81 7.46 16.94 8.24
N ALA A 82 7.79 16.57 6.99
CA ALA A 82 9.13 16.14 6.61
C ALA A 82 10.15 17.30 6.61
N PRO A 83 11.42 17.07 7.02
CA PRO A 83 12.47 18.10 7.02
C PRO A 83 12.73 18.72 5.65
N SER A 84 12.52 17.93 4.60
CA SER A 84 12.64 18.35 3.21
C SER A 84 11.61 17.61 2.36
N TRP A 85 11.05 18.28 1.37
CA TRP A 85 10.12 17.67 0.45
C TRP A 85 10.85 16.76 -0.54
N PRO A 86 10.51 15.46 -0.63
CA PRO A 86 10.98 14.61 -1.71
C PRO A 86 10.39 15.07 -3.06
N PRO A 87 10.90 14.55 -4.19
CA PRO A 87 10.37 14.81 -5.54
C PRO A 87 9.04 14.05 -5.77
N VAL A 88 8.04 14.36 -4.95
CA VAL A 88 6.74 13.67 -4.87
C VAL A 88 5.91 13.76 -6.15
N LEU A 89 6.00 14.85 -6.92
CA LEU A 89 5.22 15.04 -8.14
C LEU A 89 5.80 14.25 -9.32
N SER A 90 7.09 13.94 -9.30
CA SER A 90 7.72 13.05 -10.30
C SER A 90 7.06 11.67 -10.34
N HIS A 91 6.59 11.14 -9.20
CA HIS A 91 5.89 9.85 -9.15
C HIS A 91 4.55 9.87 -9.88
N TYR A 92 3.95 11.05 -10.06
CA TYR A 92 2.75 11.26 -10.87
C TYR A 92 3.07 11.65 -12.33
N GLY A 93 4.35 11.62 -12.74
CA GLY A 93 4.78 12.05 -14.07
C GLY A 93 4.90 13.58 -14.23
N CYS A 94 4.76 14.34 -13.14
CA CYS A 94 4.76 15.80 -13.13
C CYS A 94 6.06 16.38 -12.57
N GLY A 95 7.22 15.75 -12.84
CA GLY A 95 8.49 16.08 -12.19
C GLY A 95 8.97 17.53 -12.39
N ALA A 96 8.56 18.18 -13.48
CA ALA A 96 8.84 19.62 -13.70
C ALA A 96 8.25 20.53 -12.60
N LEU A 97 7.25 20.03 -11.85
CA LEU A 97 6.59 20.76 -10.78
C LEU A 97 7.21 20.53 -9.39
N ASP A 98 8.22 19.65 -9.26
CA ASP A 98 8.82 19.36 -7.94
C ASP A 98 9.59 20.54 -7.33
N GLY A 99 9.99 21.50 -8.15
CA GLY A 99 10.59 22.77 -7.71
C GLY A 99 9.61 23.76 -7.08
N LEU A 100 8.30 23.48 -7.09
CA LEU A 100 7.30 24.36 -6.48
C LEU A 100 7.43 24.39 -4.94
N PRO A 101 6.99 25.49 -4.29
CA PRO A 101 6.95 25.58 -2.83
C PRO A 101 6.11 24.45 -2.20
N GLY A 102 6.53 23.96 -1.03
CA GLY A 102 5.87 22.86 -0.30
C GLY A 102 4.34 23.00 -0.17
N PRO A 103 3.79 24.16 0.24
CA PRO A 103 2.33 24.34 0.33
C PRO A 103 1.60 24.13 -1.00
N VAL A 104 2.21 24.54 -2.13
CA VAL A 104 1.63 24.32 -3.46
C VAL A 104 1.67 22.83 -3.81
N LYS A 105 2.79 22.16 -3.58
CA LYS A 105 2.92 20.71 -3.78
C LYS A 105 1.90 19.93 -2.94
N TYR A 106 1.70 20.32 -1.69
CA TYR A 106 0.70 19.72 -0.80
C TYR A 106 -0.71 19.79 -1.38
N HIS A 107 -1.16 20.97 -1.83
CA HIS A 107 -2.48 21.10 -2.41
C HIS A 107 -2.64 20.28 -3.69
N LEU A 108 -1.61 20.22 -4.54
CA LEU A 108 -1.62 19.38 -5.74
C LEU A 108 -1.72 17.89 -5.38
N LEU A 109 -0.90 17.40 -4.45
CA LEU A 109 -0.93 16.01 -3.99
C LEU A 109 -2.29 15.62 -3.40
N ARG A 110 -2.91 16.52 -2.62
CA ARG A 110 -4.26 16.29 -2.06
C ARG A 110 -5.33 16.14 -3.12
N HIS A 111 -5.13 16.70 -4.32
CA HIS A 111 -6.01 16.45 -5.45
C HIS A 111 -5.64 15.14 -6.15
N LEU A 112 -4.35 14.92 -6.44
CA LEU A 112 -3.86 13.75 -7.17
C LEU A 112 -4.11 12.42 -6.46
N GLN A 113 -4.19 12.39 -5.13
CA GLN A 113 -4.54 11.16 -4.40
C GLN A 113 -5.89 10.56 -4.81
N TYR A 114 -6.81 11.37 -5.35
CA TYR A 114 -8.11 10.92 -5.82
C TYR A 114 -8.05 10.21 -7.18
N ASP A 115 -6.90 10.26 -7.87
CA ASP A 115 -6.61 9.46 -9.07
C ASP A 115 -5.84 8.16 -8.72
N GLY A 116 -5.50 7.97 -7.44
CA GLY A 116 -4.71 6.87 -6.93
C GLY A 116 -3.31 7.31 -6.49
N SER A 117 -2.61 6.42 -5.78
CA SER A 117 -1.23 6.67 -5.33
C SER A 117 -0.28 5.67 -5.99
N PRO A 118 0.72 6.15 -6.77
CA PRO A 118 1.76 5.29 -7.33
C PRO A 118 2.54 4.56 -6.23
N MET A 119 3.00 3.34 -6.51
CA MET A 119 3.81 2.57 -5.55
C MET A 119 5.11 3.28 -5.16
N SER A 120 5.75 3.98 -6.09
CA SER A 120 6.95 4.76 -5.81
C SER A 120 6.70 5.88 -4.80
N LEU A 121 5.50 6.49 -4.81
CA LEU A 121 5.11 7.49 -3.81
C LEU A 121 4.94 6.87 -2.43
N LEU A 122 4.44 5.63 -2.34
CA LEU A 122 4.30 4.94 -1.05
C LEU A 122 5.65 4.70 -0.38
N ALA A 123 6.70 4.40 -1.16
CA ALA A 123 8.04 4.26 -0.59
C ALA A 123 8.52 5.58 0.03
N GLU A 124 8.34 6.72 -0.65
CA GLU A 124 8.67 8.02 -0.05
C GLU A 124 7.80 8.35 1.17
N TRP A 125 6.52 7.96 1.13
CA TRP A 125 5.60 8.14 2.25
C TRP A 125 6.04 7.35 3.48
N PHE A 126 6.44 6.09 3.31
CA PHE A 126 6.97 5.26 4.40
C PHE A 126 8.28 5.81 4.96
N ARG A 127 9.19 6.30 4.11
CA ARG A 127 10.42 6.95 4.57
C ARG A 127 10.16 8.24 5.33
N ALA A 128 9.16 9.03 4.92
CA ALA A 128 8.72 10.20 5.67
C ALA A 128 8.17 9.85 7.07
N GLN A 129 7.70 8.62 7.26
CA GLN A 129 7.28 8.05 8.55
C GLN A 129 8.42 7.38 9.34
N GLY A 130 9.66 7.42 8.83
CA GLY A 130 10.82 6.80 9.48
C GLY A 130 10.98 5.30 9.24
N LEU A 131 10.23 4.72 8.30
CA LEU A 131 10.39 3.32 7.90
C LEU A 131 11.41 3.20 6.76
N ASP A 132 12.11 2.06 6.73
CA ASP A 132 12.94 1.69 5.59
C ASP A 132 12.05 1.04 4.51
N ALA A 133 12.03 1.63 3.32
CA ALA A 133 11.13 1.22 2.25
C ALA A 133 11.79 1.34 0.88
N GLU A 134 11.53 0.35 0.03
CA GLU A 134 11.98 0.27 -1.35
C GLU A 134 10.78 -0.06 -2.25
N ALA A 135 10.74 0.56 -3.44
CA ALA A 135 9.75 0.25 -4.46
C ALA A 135 10.39 -0.66 -5.51
N VAL A 136 9.82 -1.84 -5.70
CA VAL A 136 10.25 -2.82 -6.71
C VAL A 136 9.24 -2.84 -7.85
N SER A 137 9.71 -2.73 -9.09
CA SER A 137 8.88 -2.78 -10.29
C SER A 137 8.92 -4.16 -10.94
N ALA A 138 7.77 -4.61 -11.43
CA ALA A 138 7.68 -5.83 -12.25
C ALA A 138 8.45 -5.72 -13.59
N GLY A 139 8.85 -4.51 -14.00
CA GLY A 139 9.73 -4.31 -15.15
C GLY A 139 11.20 -4.63 -14.85
N ASP A 140 11.58 -4.66 -13.57
CA ASP A 140 12.98 -4.80 -13.13
C ASP A 140 13.26 -6.21 -12.57
N VAL A 141 12.22 -6.93 -12.14
CA VAL A 141 12.33 -8.21 -11.45
C VAL A 141 11.35 -9.23 -12.04
N ASP A 142 11.81 -10.46 -12.29
CA ASP A 142 10.95 -11.55 -12.74
C ASP A 142 10.14 -12.18 -11.58
N ALA A 143 9.14 -13.00 -11.93
CA ALA A 143 8.22 -13.57 -10.95
C ALA A 143 8.90 -14.52 -9.95
N ASP A 144 9.98 -15.21 -10.35
CA ASP A 144 10.67 -16.16 -9.49
C ASP A 144 11.57 -15.44 -8.48
N THR A 145 12.23 -14.39 -8.93
CA THR A 145 13.02 -13.48 -8.08
C THR A 145 12.11 -12.77 -7.08
N PHE A 146 10.99 -12.19 -7.55
CA PHE A 146 10.01 -11.57 -6.66
C PHE A 146 9.49 -12.55 -5.60
N ARG A 147 9.18 -13.80 -5.99
CA ARG A 147 8.75 -14.84 -5.04
C ARG A 147 9.84 -15.14 -4.01
N SER A 148 11.09 -15.28 -4.46
CA SER A 148 12.23 -15.53 -3.58
C SER A 148 12.42 -14.39 -2.57
N ASP A 149 12.35 -13.14 -3.02
CA ASP A 149 12.54 -11.95 -2.18
C ASP A 149 11.43 -11.80 -1.15
N VAL A 150 10.16 -12.01 -1.56
CA VAL A 150 9.02 -12.02 -0.64
C VAL A 150 9.18 -13.12 0.40
N LEU A 151 9.55 -14.34 0.00
CA LEU A 151 9.78 -15.44 0.96
C LEU A 151 10.93 -15.13 1.93
N ALA A 152 12.00 -14.48 1.44
CA ALA A 152 13.12 -14.06 2.26
C ALA A 152 12.74 -12.96 3.27
N ALA A 153 11.78 -12.09 2.91
CA ALA A 153 11.23 -11.07 3.80
C ALA A 153 10.42 -11.66 4.98
N PHE A 154 9.96 -12.91 4.88
CA PHE A 154 9.24 -13.61 5.95
C PHE A 154 10.05 -14.81 6.50
N PRO A 155 11.21 -14.59 7.14
CA PRO A 155 12.08 -15.67 7.60
C PRO A 155 11.40 -16.56 8.65
N LYS A 156 11.76 -17.84 8.67
CA LYS A 156 11.18 -18.87 9.57
C LYS A 156 11.58 -18.73 11.06
N GLY A 157 12.20 -17.64 11.49
CA GLY A 157 12.70 -17.42 12.86
C GLY A 157 12.05 -16.24 13.59
N ASP A 158 12.31 -16.13 14.90
CA ASP A 158 11.80 -15.08 15.81
C ASP A 158 12.72 -13.85 15.81
N GLY A 159 13.15 -13.41 14.63
CA GLY A 159 13.97 -12.20 14.49
C GLY A 159 13.14 -10.93 14.71
N PRO A 160 13.71 -9.86 15.28
CA PRO A 160 13.00 -8.62 15.58
C PRO A 160 12.65 -7.77 14.34
N ARG A 161 13.07 -8.18 13.14
CA ARG A 161 12.79 -7.43 11.90
C ARG A 161 11.42 -7.80 11.37
N ARG A 162 10.51 -6.82 11.39
CA ARG A 162 9.21 -6.88 10.73
C ARG A 162 9.38 -6.35 9.30
N CYS A 163 9.14 -7.22 8.33
CA CYS A 163 9.12 -6.83 6.92
C CYS A 163 7.69 -6.86 6.41
N TYR A 164 7.35 -5.88 5.58
CA TYR A 164 6.04 -5.73 4.99
C TYR A 164 6.18 -5.71 3.47
N VAL A 165 5.19 -6.27 2.78
CA VAL A 165 5.10 -6.24 1.32
C VAL A 165 3.76 -5.65 0.93
N VAL A 166 3.79 -4.52 0.23
CA VAL A 166 2.61 -3.94 -0.41
C VAL A 166 2.71 -4.22 -1.90
N ALA A 167 1.76 -4.97 -2.44
CA ALA A 167 1.73 -5.36 -3.85
C ALA A 167 0.64 -4.59 -4.61
N ASN A 168 0.99 -4.09 -5.79
CA ASN A 168 0.06 -3.49 -6.75
C ASN A 168 -0.09 -4.42 -7.96
N TYR A 169 -1.32 -4.74 -8.34
CA TYR A 169 -1.63 -5.69 -9.41
C TYR A 169 -2.88 -5.26 -10.20
N SER A 170 -3.00 -5.72 -11.43
CA SER A 170 -4.08 -5.38 -12.38
C SER A 170 -5.06 -6.52 -12.63
#